data_AF-A0A328SL69-F1
#
_entry.id   AF-A0A328SL69-F1
#
_cell.length_a   1.000
_cell.length_b   1.000
_cell.length_c   1.000
_cell.angle_alpha   90.00
_cell.angle_beta   90.00
_cell.angle_gamma   90.00
#
_symmetry.space_group_name_H-M   'P 1'
#
loop_
_entity.id
_entity.type
_entity.pdbx_description
1 polymer ?
#
loop_
_entity_poly.entity_id
_entity_poly.type
_entity_poly.pdbx_seq_one_letter_code
_entity_poly.pdbx_strand_id
1 'polypeptide(L)'
;NIKGQTNETNTYSWDTVQSTTAGVYSADGNNTRLTSELRYDVTNGPDVIFKNMNNSLINRGAFVSNNDNFILENVENSLVNSTNANTTTEAAVDLVNSNGNEIKSNVFRAGNVGGNDAVVCDDASVDNIIESNTPITTYVEVTPDVLCIGMSGTITAKAVDSNQNDVTGTFALSLNGQEVYTSSGTTLSYDYTPTQVGDLEVTVTFTPEESGYLSRVNETVISVVEYGAVISVDDVTADAGETVTLTASVKDVVGVAVTKGKVTFKVNGKTVKDAYGKVIYAKVTDGVATVEYTVPEDYTGKNFTITAVYSGSSGLAKVQNTSTLTVNSPEASIEFENDPVTASVGQTVTFTVKVTGDVSKVVFKINGKTVKDANGKVIYAKVVDGIASIDYVIPEDMKAKDYTLTAVTMGSERLTAEQTLTIIKQ
;
A
#
# COMPACT_ATOMS: atom_id res chain seq x y z
N ASN A 1 -27.02 22.64 39.55
CA ASN A 1 -25.80 22.97 40.32
C ASN A 1 -24.80 21.85 40.14
N ILE A 2 -23.86 22.01 39.21
CA ILE A 2 -22.73 21.10 39.05
C ILE A 2 -21.77 21.42 40.21
N LYS A 3 -21.34 20.39 40.95
CA LYS A 3 -20.40 20.55 42.07
C LYS A 3 -19.08 19.89 41.67
N GLY A 4 -18.01 20.67 41.59
CA GLY A 4 -16.64 20.18 41.53
C GLY A 4 -16.05 20.12 42.93
N GLN A 5 -15.18 19.16 43.24
CA GLN A 5 -14.32 19.24 44.43
C GLN A 5 -12.91 19.60 43.97
N THR A 6 -12.34 20.69 44.49
CA THR A 6 -10.93 21.06 44.28
C THR A 6 -10.17 21.01 45.60
N ASN A 7 -8.86 20.89 45.53
CA ASN A 7 -8.01 20.60 46.69
C ASN A 7 -7.63 21.84 47.53
N GLU A 8 -8.59 22.74 47.80
CA GLU A 8 -8.39 23.82 48.77
C GLU A 8 -8.42 23.28 50.20
N THR A 9 -7.34 22.62 50.66
CA THR A 9 -6.96 22.29 52.06
C THR A 9 -8.02 21.72 53.03
N ASN A 10 -9.23 21.44 52.58
CA ASN A 10 -10.34 20.88 53.34
C ASN A 10 -11.01 19.82 52.48
N THR A 11 -11.17 18.63 53.04
CA THR A 11 -11.67 17.39 52.42
C THR A 11 -13.11 17.49 51.88
N TYR A 12 -13.71 18.69 51.90
CA TYR A 12 -15.07 19.02 51.45
C TYR A 12 -15.17 20.40 50.80
N SER A 13 -14.10 20.91 50.17
CA SER A 13 -14.21 22.09 49.32
C SER A 13 -15.01 21.73 48.06
N TRP A 14 -16.12 22.44 47.82
CA TRP A 14 -16.97 22.26 46.65
C TRP A 14 -16.90 23.53 45.81
N ASP A 15 -16.21 23.49 44.69
CA ASP A 15 -16.32 24.52 43.67
C ASP A 15 -17.62 24.37 42.90
N THR A 16 -18.29 25.48 42.67
CA THR A 16 -19.49 25.50 41.84
C THR A 16 -19.05 25.58 40.40
N VAL A 17 -19.16 24.47 39.66
CA VAL A 17 -19.04 24.52 38.20
C VAL A 17 -20.31 25.19 37.70
N GLN A 18 -20.17 26.41 37.19
CA GLN A 18 -21.31 27.16 36.70
C GLN A 18 -21.76 26.55 35.37
N SER A 19 -22.91 25.87 35.37
CA SER A 19 -23.64 25.64 34.13
C SER A 19 -24.04 27.01 33.59
N THR A 20 -23.46 27.43 32.48
CA THR A 20 -23.90 28.66 31.80
C THR A 20 -24.89 28.29 30.70
N THR A 21 -25.55 29.29 30.11
CA THR A 21 -26.21 29.14 28.80
C THR A 21 -25.22 28.79 27.66
N ALA A 22 -23.93 28.66 27.98
CA ALA A 22 -22.81 28.43 27.08
C ALA A 22 -21.98 27.18 27.45
N GLY A 23 -22.62 26.10 27.93
CA GLY A 23 -21.96 24.79 28.09
C GLY A 23 -21.35 24.55 29.48
N VAL A 24 -20.48 23.54 29.56
CA VAL A 24 -19.72 23.18 30.77
C VAL A 24 -18.24 23.37 30.48
N TYR A 25 -17.60 24.26 31.24
CA TYR A 25 -16.16 24.52 31.17
C TYR A 25 -15.55 24.32 32.56
N SER A 26 -14.52 23.49 32.64
CA SER A 26 -13.72 23.32 33.85
C SER A 26 -12.26 23.23 33.46
N ALA A 27 -11.41 24.00 34.14
CA ALA A 27 -10.02 24.14 33.77
C ALA A 27 -9.07 24.21 34.96
N ASP A 28 -7.79 23.92 34.70
CA ASP A 28 -6.65 24.10 35.60
C ASP A 28 -6.79 23.35 36.94
N GLY A 29 -7.50 22.22 36.93
CA GLY A 29 -7.84 21.41 38.10
C GLY A 29 -6.89 20.22 38.33
N ASN A 30 -6.55 19.94 39.58
CA ASN A 30 -5.78 18.73 39.97
C ASN A 30 -6.55 17.94 41.03
N ASN A 31 -6.72 16.63 40.83
CA ASN A 31 -7.57 15.76 41.65
C ASN A 31 -9.03 16.23 41.69
N THR A 32 -9.52 16.79 40.57
CA THR A 32 -10.86 17.38 40.50
C THR A 32 -11.89 16.29 40.31
N ARG A 33 -12.96 16.30 41.11
CA ARG A 33 -14.08 15.36 40.97
C ARG A 33 -15.32 16.09 40.48
N LEU A 34 -15.76 15.71 39.29
CA LEU A 34 -16.97 16.19 38.64
C LEU A 34 -17.99 15.06 38.66
N THR A 35 -18.94 15.16 39.58
CA THR A 35 -19.99 14.15 39.76
C THR A 35 -21.33 14.84 39.97
N SER A 36 -22.42 14.26 39.45
CA SER A 36 -23.78 14.70 39.76
C SER A 36 -24.60 13.53 40.31
N GLU A 37 -25.32 13.77 41.41
CA GLU A 37 -26.32 12.84 41.94
C GLU A 37 -27.57 12.77 41.04
N LEU A 38 -27.81 13.82 40.23
CA LEU A 38 -29.00 14.00 39.40
C LEU A 38 -28.69 14.02 37.88
N ARG A 39 -27.47 13.64 37.46
CA ARG A 39 -26.89 13.91 36.13
C ARG A 39 -26.72 15.42 35.89
N TYR A 40 -25.80 15.81 35.02
CA TYR A 40 -25.69 17.21 34.59
C TYR A 40 -25.98 17.22 33.10
N ASP A 41 -27.25 17.45 32.79
CA ASP A 41 -27.77 17.41 31.43
C ASP A 41 -27.43 18.72 30.71
N VAL A 42 -26.61 18.65 29.67
CA VAL A 42 -26.44 19.74 28.71
C VAL A 42 -27.18 19.34 27.43
N THR A 43 -28.17 20.15 27.04
CA THR A 43 -28.99 19.94 25.84
C THR A 43 -28.97 21.21 25.00
N ASN A 44 -28.60 21.10 23.72
CA ASN A 44 -28.53 22.21 22.77
C ASN A 44 -27.70 23.43 23.21
N GLY A 45 -26.54 23.18 23.83
CA GLY A 45 -25.53 24.18 24.20
C GLY A 45 -24.27 24.12 23.32
N PRO A 46 -23.23 24.91 23.59
CA PRO A 46 -21.91 24.79 22.95
C PRO A 46 -21.07 23.68 23.61
N ASP A 47 -19.84 23.49 23.13
CA ASP A 47 -18.90 22.46 23.58
C ASP A 47 -18.80 22.31 25.10
N VAL A 48 -18.63 21.06 25.53
CA VAL A 48 -18.21 20.76 26.89
C VAL A 48 -16.71 20.57 26.88
N ILE A 49 -15.98 21.41 27.60
CA ILE A 49 -14.52 21.45 27.54
C ILE A 49 -13.94 21.25 28.94
N PHE A 50 -13.09 20.24 29.06
CA PHE A 50 -12.18 20.05 30.19
C PHE A 50 -10.76 20.37 29.75
N LYS A 51 -10.12 21.33 30.44
CA LYS A 51 -8.84 21.88 30.00
C LYS A 51 -7.77 21.87 31.09
N ASN A 52 -6.55 21.46 30.77
CA ASN A 52 -5.40 21.49 31.69
C ASN A 52 -5.69 20.79 33.04
N MET A 53 -6.35 19.63 33.00
CA MET A 53 -6.75 18.91 34.21
C MET A 53 -5.86 17.70 34.45
N ASN A 54 -5.58 17.37 35.71
CA ASN A 54 -4.77 16.18 36.06
C ASN A 54 -5.43 15.37 37.19
N ASN A 55 -5.28 14.04 37.16
CA ASN A 55 -5.78 13.10 38.18
C ASN A 55 -7.28 13.26 38.49
N SER A 56 -8.08 13.65 37.50
CA SER A 56 -9.47 14.07 37.71
C SER A 56 -10.47 12.96 37.40
N LEU A 57 -11.65 13.03 37.99
CA LEU A 57 -12.75 12.09 37.78
C LEU A 57 -13.94 12.83 37.18
N ILE A 58 -14.36 12.42 35.99
CA ILE A 58 -15.58 12.86 35.32
C ILE A 58 -16.54 11.67 35.33
N ASN A 59 -17.58 11.76 36.15
CA ASN A 59 -18.49 10.63 36.37
C ASN A 59 -19.96 11.06 36.39
N ARG A 60 -20.84 10.22 35.81
CA ARG A 60 -22.30 10.43 35.74
C ARG A 60 -22.69 11.70 34.99
N GLY A 61 -21.93 12.04 33.95
CA GLY A 61 -22.27 13.12 33.01
C GLY A 61 -23.31 12.72 31.98
N ALA A 62 -24.07 13.69 31.49
CA ALA A 62 -25.03 13.47 30.42
C ALA A 62 -25.02 14.67 29.47
N PHE A 63 -24.35 14.50 28.35
CA PHE A 63 -24.16 15.49 27.30
C PHE A 63 -25.06 15.12 26.13
N VAL A 64 -26.32 15.52 26.20
CA VAL A 64 -27.37 15.05 25.28
C VAL A 64 -27.60 16.08 24.18
N SER A 65 -26.90 15.92 23.05
CA SER A 65 -27.07 16.49 21.69
C SER A 65 -27.89 17.78 21.50
N ASN A 66 -27.21 18.94 21.35
CA ASN A 66 -26.94 19.65 20.06
C ASN A 66 -25.68 20.55 20.28
N ASN A 67 -24.62 19.97 20.83
CA ASN A 67 -23.33 20.64 21.08
C ASN A 67 -22.30 20.00 20.16
N ASP A 68 -21.34 20.76 19.64
CA ASP A 68 -20.40 20.26 18.62
C ASP A 68 -19.56 19.10 19.20
N ASN A 69 -18.75 19.25 20.25
CA ASN A 69 -17.94 18.14 20.81
C ASN A 69 -17.82 18.12 22.35
N PHE A 70 -17.50 16.93 22.92
CA PHE A 70 -16.98 16.77 24.28
C PHE A 70 -15.44 16.74 24.25
N ILE A 71 -14.77 17.78 24.73
CA ILE A 71 -13.34 17.99 24.50
C ILE A 71 -12.54 17.84 25.80
N LEU A 72 -11.49 17.02 25.74
CA LEU A 72 -10.43 16.92 26.72
C LEU A 72 -9.16 17.55 26.12
N GLU A 73 -8.81 18.76 26.57
CA GLU A 73 -7.63 19.50 26.11
C GLU A 73 -6.56 19.54 27.20
N ASN A 74 -5.38 18.97 26.96
CA ASN A 74 -4.31 18.86 27.97
C ASN A 74 -4.79 18.20 29.27
N VAL A 75 -5.61 17.15 29.17
CA VAL A 75 -6.10 16.38 30.32
C VAL A 75 -5.21 15.16 30.52
N GLU A 76 -4.74 14.96 31.75
CA GLU A 76 -3.81 13.88 32.08
C GLU A 76 -4.32 12.98 33.21
N ASN A 77 -4.02 11.68 33.12
CA ASN A 77 -4.23 10.68 34.17
C ASN A 77 -5.65 10.70 34.79
N SER A 78 -6.66 11.01 33.98
CA SER A 78 -8.03 11.24 34.44
C SER A 78 -8.97 10.12 34.00
N LEU A 79 -10.06 9.92 34.75
CA LEU A 79 -11.06 8.89 34.48
C LEU A 79 -12.37 9.54 34.01
N VAL A 80 -12.83 9.16 32.83
CA VAL A 80 -14.17 9.46 32.30
C VAL A 80 -14.99 8.17 32.32
N ASN A 81 -16.02 8.11 33.16
CA ASN A 81 -16.89 6.94 33.24
C ASN A 81 -18.37 7.26 33.48
N SER A 82 -19.24 6.29 33.16
CA SER A 82 -20.70 6.41 33.32
C SER A 82 -21.27 7.70 32.73
N THR A 83 -20.63 8.21 31.69
CA THR A 83 -20.97 9.47 31.04
C THR A 83 -21.69 9.18 29.73
N ASN A 84 -22.73 9.95 29.44
CA ASN A 84 -23.43 9.88 28.16
C ASN A 84 -23.02 11.08 27.31
N ALA A 85 -22.67 10.86 26.04
CA ALA A 85 -22.51 11.91 25.05
C ALA A 85 -23.21 11.50 23.76
N ASN A 86 -24.03 12.40 23.21
CA ASN A 86 -24.66 12.24 21.91
C ASN A 86 -24.37 13.51 21.12
N THR A 87 -23.62 13.41 20.03
CA THR A 87 -23.22 14.55 19.19
C THR A 87 -23.69 14.36 17.75
N THR A 88 -23.78 15.47 17.01
CA THR A 88 -24.09 15.46 15.57
C THR A 88 -22.82 15.48 14.69
N THR A 89 -21.66 15.58 15.31
CA THR A 89 -20.34 15.60 14.69
C THR A 89 -19.80 14.18 14.48
N GLU A 90 -18.59 14.06 13.90
CA GLU A 90 -17.94 12.77 13.62
C GLU A 90 -17.41 12.07 14.88
N ALA A 91 -17.23 12.80 15.98
CA ALA A 91 -16.76 12.29 17.26
C ALA A 91 -17.69 12.72 18.39
N ALA A 92 -17.88 11.85 19.38
CA ALA A 92 -18.56 12.23 20.61
C ALA A 92 -17.58 12.89 21.57
N VAL A 93 -16.32 12.44 21.55
CA VAL A 93 -15.26 12.87 22.46
C VAL A 93 -13.96 13.12 21.69
N ASP A 94 -13.34 14.28 21.92
CA ASP A 94 -12.02 14.63 21.36
C ASP A 94 -10.97 14.73 22.45
N LEU A 95 -9.84 14.06 22.25
CA LEU A 95 -8.64 14.19 23.05
C LEU A 95 -7.61 15.01 22.27
N VAL A 96 -7.28 16.17 22.83
CA VAL A 96 -6.30 17.12 22.28
C VAL A 96 -5.14 17.23 23.26
N ASN A 97 -3.97 16.73 22.88
CA ASN A 97 -2.77 16.66 23.73
C ASN A 97 -3.06 16.10 25.14
N SER A 98 -3.92 15.08 25.24
CA SER A 98 -4.40 14.51 26.49
C SER A 98 -3.85 13.10 26.68
N ASN A 99 -3.24 12.82 27.83
CA ASN A 99 -2.39 11.63 28.02
C ASN A 99 -2.76 10.78 29.23
N GLY A 100 -2.63 9.45 29.12
CA GLY A 100 -2.79 8.54 30.27
C GLY A 100 -4.21 8.46 30.84
N ASN A 101 -5.23 8.86 30.08
CA ASN A 101 -6.61 8.89 30.56
C ASN A 101 -7.30 7.53 30.40
N GLU A 102 -8.24 7.23 31.29
CA GLU A 102 -9.13 6.07 31.18
C GLU A 102 -10.54 6.53 30.80
N ILE A 103 -11.03 6.10 29.64
CA ILE A 103 -12.35 6.45 29.11
C ILE A 103 -13.14 5.17 28.92
N LYS A 104 -13.99 4.86 29.91
CA LYS A 104 -14.64 3.56 29.96
C LYS A 104 -16.06 3.55 30.52
N SER A 105 -16.85 2.57 30.07
CA SER A 105 -18.24 2.37 30.53
C SER A 105 -19.11 3.60 30.32
N ASN A 106 -18.93 4.27 29.18
CA ASN A 106 -19.72 5.41 28.76
C ASN A 106 -20.74 5.03 27.69
N VAL A 107 -21.67 5.94 27.43
CA VAL A 107 -22.61 5.87 26.31
C VAL A 107 -22.28 6.99 25.34
N PHE A 108 -21.54 6.72 24.28
CA PHE A 108 -21.11 7.71 23.29
C PHE A 108 -21.74 7.44 21.94
N ARG A 109 -22.33 8.46 21.32
CA ARG A 109 -22.96 8.42 20.01
C ARG A 109 -22.54 9.66 19.24
N ALA A 110 -22.08 9.49 18.02
CA ALA A 110 -21.68 10.59 17.14
C ALA A 110 -22.02 10.23 15.70
N GLY A 111 -23.02 10.90 15.13
CA GLY A 111 -23.53 10.56 13.80
C GLY A 111 -23.83 9.05 13.66
N ASN A 112 -22.98 8.34 12.90
CA ASN A 112 -23.10 6.91 12.60
C ASN A 112 -22.12 6.00 13.39
N VAL A 113 -21.32 6.56 14.29
CA VAL A 113 -20.38 5.80 15.15
C VAL A 113 -20.81 5.86 16.62
N GLY A 114 -20.38 4.86 17.39
CA GLY A 114 -20.72 4.77 18.80
C GLY A 114 -19.61 4.16 19.64
N GLY A 115 -19.72 4.36 20.95
CA GLY A 115 -18.88 3.69 21.92
C GLY A 115 -17.44 4.13 21.79
N ASN A 116 -16.52 3.18 21.65
CA ASN A 116 -15.09 3.48 21.53
C ASN A 116 -14.78 4.24 20.23
N ASP A 117 -15.44 3.87 19.13
CA ASP A 117 -15.21 4.48 17.81
C ASP A 117 -15.66 5.96 17.76
N ALA A 118 -16.45 6.40 18.75
CA ALA A 118 -16.86 7.79 18.89
C ALA A 118 -15.87 8.64 19.73
N VAL A 119 -14.70 8.10 20.08
CA VAL A 119 -13.63 8.82 20.78
C VAL A 119 -12.44 8.99 19.83
N VAL A 120 -12.03 10.22 19.58
CA VAL A 120 -10.91 10.57 18.69
C VAL A 120 -9.75 11.15 19.49
N CYS A 121 -8.53 10.78 19.11
CA CYS A 121 -7.29 11.26 19.70
C CYS A 121 -6.43 11.94 18.63
N ASP A 122 -5.86 13.11 18.94
CA ASP A 122 -4.79 13.68 18.12
C ASP A 122 -3.46 12.94 18.31
N ASP A 123 -2.49 13.21 17.44
CA ASP A 123 -1.15 12.58 17.48
C ASP A 123 -0.40 12.81 18.80
N ALA A 124 -0.76 13.85 19.54
CA ALA A 124 -0.15 14.21 20.82
C ALA A 124 -0.80 13.50 22.02
N SER A 125 -1.97 12.87 21.82
CA SER A 125 -2.73 12.19 22.87
C SER A 125 -2.37 10.71 22.96
N VAL A 126 -1.41 10.39 23.82
CA VAL A 126 -0.83 9.04 24.00
C VAL A 126 -1.23 8.38 25.33
N ASP A 127 -1.05 7.07 25.41
CA ASP A 127 -1.28 6.26 26.63
C ASP A 127 -2.73 6.28 27.18
N ASN A 128 -3.71 6.68 26.36
CA ASN A 128 -5.11 6.65 26.75
C ASN A 128 -5.71 5.24 26.59
N ILE A 129 -6.54 4.82 27.55
CA ILE A 129 -7.29 3.57 27.53
C ILE A 129 -8.75 3.88 27.20
N ILE A 130 -9.23 3.42 26.04
CA ILE A 130 -10.60 3.61 25.56
C ILE A 130 -11.26 2.25 25.43
N GLU A 131 -12.17 1.91 26.35
CA GLU A 131 -12.76 0.57 26.39
C GLU A 131 -14.20 0.53 26.91
N SER A 132 -14.96 -0.49 26.54
CA SER A 132 -16.30 -0.74 27.09
C SER A 132 -17.28 0.44 26.98
N ASN A 133 -17.11 1.32 25.99
CA ASN A 133 -18.05 2.39 25.70
C ASN A 133 -19.10 1.87 24.69
N THR A 134 -20.35 2.30 24.85
CA THR A 134 -21.51 1.82 24.08
C THR A 134 -22.24 2.98 23.40
N PRO A 135 -23.14 2.75 22.43
CA PRO A 135 -23.30 1.50 21.70
C PRO A 135 -22.06 1.17 20.86
N ILE A 136 -21.86 -0.10 20.56
CA ILE A 136 -20.78 -0.56 19.68
C ILE A 136 -21.20 -0.30 18.23
N THR A 137 -20.30 0.25 17.42
CA THR A 137 -20.53 0.44 15.98
C THR A 137 -20.67 -0.92 15.29
N THR A 138 -21.66 -1.04 14.42
CA THR A 138 -21.82 -2.21 13.53
C THR A 138 -21.50 -1.85 12.09
N TYR A 139 -20.91 -2.80 11.39
CA TYR A 139 -20.63 -2.76 9.97
C TYR A 139 -21.43 -3.85 9.28
N VAL A 140 -21.87 -3.59 8.05
CA VAL A 140 -22.57 -4.57 7.21
C VAL A 140 -21.75 -4.72 5.93
N GLU A 141 -21.26 -5.93 5.70
CA GLU A 141 -20.49 -6.33 4.52
C GLU A 141 -21.42 -7.04 3.55
N VAL A 142 -21.54 -6.53 2.31
CA VAL A 142 -22.40 -7.10 1.27
C VAL A 142 -21.54 -7.71 0.18
N THR A 143 -21.87 -8.92 -0.24
CA THR A 143 -21.19 -9.63 -1.36
C THR A 143 -22.23 -10.33 -2.25
N PRO A 144 -21.92 -10.64 -3.52
CA PRO A 144 -20.69 -10.34 -4.25
C PRO A 144 -20.71 -8.94 -4.88
N ASP A 145 -19.55 -8.48 -5.38
CA ASP A 145 -19.45 -7.22 -6.15
C ASP A 145 -19.95 -7.37 -7.59
N VAL A 146 -20.01 -8.60 -8.11
CA VAL A 146 -20.37 -8.91 -9.49
C VAL A 146 -21.36 -10.07 -9.54
N LEU A 147 -22.40 -9.91 -10.37
CA LEU A 147 -23.31 -10.98 -10.76
C LEU A 147 -23.37 -11.12 -12.29
N CYS A 148 -23.78 -12.30 -12.76
CA CYS A 148 -23.93 -12.57 -14.19
C CYS A 148 -25.41 -12.62 -14.57
N ILE A 149 -25.77 -11.93 -15.66
CA ILE A 149 -27.13 -11.99 -16.23
C ILE A 149 -27.54 -13.44 -16.52
N GLY A 150 -28.75 -13.82 -16.11
CA GLY A 150 -29.33 -15.14 -16.33
C GLY A 150 -28.73 -16.26 -15.47
N MET A 151 -27.77 -15.96 -14.59
CA MET A 151 -27.19 -16.93 -13.65
C MET A 151 -27.61 -16.61 -12.22
N SER A 152 -27.98 -17.64 -11.47
CA SER A 152 -28.28 -17.49 -10.04
C SER A 152 -26.99 -17.27 -9.27
N GLY A 153 -26.93 -16.19 -8.49
CA GLY A 153 -25.90 -15.94 -7.48
C GLY A 153 -26.55 -15.60 -6.14
N THR A 154 -25.80 -15.72 -5.06
CA THR A 154 -26.30 -15.45 -3.71
C THR A 154 -25.77 -14.11 -3.22
N ILE A 155 -26.67 -13.14 -3.01
CA ILE A 155 -26.35 -11.90 -2.30
C ILE A 155 -26.33 -12.22 -0.81
N THR A 156 -25.21 -11.94 -0.15
CA THR A 156 -25.09 -12.10 1.31
C THR A 156 -24.79 -10.77 1.97
N ALA A 157 -25.36 -10.56 3.15
CA ALA A 157 -25.03 -9.41 3.99
C ALA A 157 -24.66 -9.90 5.39
N LYS A 158 -23.43 -9.62 5.84
CA LYS A 158 -22.91 -10.04 7.14
C LYS A 158 -22.75 -8.83 8.05
N ALA A 159 -23.23 -8.93 9.29
CA ALA A 159 -23.07 -7.87 10.28
C ALA A 159 -21.92 -8.20 11.26
N VAL A 160 -21.00 -7.25 11.47
CA VAL A 160 -19.87 -7.38 12.38
C VAL A 160 -19.68 -6.12 13.24
N ASP A 161 -19.01 -6.24 14.38
CA ASP A 161 -18.57 -5.12 15.20
C ASP A 161 -17.19 -4.57 14.77
N SER A 162 -16.67 -3.54 15.44
CA SER A 162 -15.35 -2.96 15.11
C SER A 162 -14.16 -3.90 15.36
N ASN A 163 -14.37 -5.04 16.02
CA ASN A 163 -13.38 -6.10 16.23
C ASN A 163 -13.59 -7.29 15.27
N GLN A 164 -14.45 -7.16 14.27
CA GLN A 164 -14.84 -8.21 13.32
C GLN A 164 -15.58 -9.41 13.95
N ASN A 165 -16.19 -9.25 15.13
CA ASN A 165 -17.07 -10.26 15.71
C ASN A 165 -18.48 -10.18 15.09
N ASP A 166 -19.12 -11.32 14.88
CA ASP A 166 -20.47 -11.40 14.32
C ASP A 166 -21.52 -10.76 15.23
N VAL A 167 -22.41 -9.94 14.66
CA VAL A 167 -23.52 -9.30 15.39
C VAL A 167 -24.85 -9.90 14.92
N THR A 168 -25.67 -10.36 15.86
CA THR A 168 -26.99 -10.92 15.55
C THR A 168 -28.05 -9.81 15.47
N GLY A 169 -28.89 -9.87 14.45
CA GLY A 169 -29.98 -8.93 14.27
C GLY A 169 -30.90 -9.30 13.11
N THR A 170 -31.70 -8.34 12.66
CA THR A 170 -32.60 -8.48 11.52
C THR A 170 -32.08 -7.66 10.35
N PHE A 171 -32.01 -8.29 9.18
CA PHE A 171 -31.65 -7.68 7.91
C PHE A 171 -32.90 -7.47 7.06
N ALA A 172 -33.00 -6.31 6.41
CA ALA A 172 -33.94 -6.03 5.33
C ALA A 172 -33.15 -5.64 4.08
N LEU A 173 -33.27 -6.46 3.03
CA LEU A 173 -32.60 -6.29 1.74
C LEU A 173 -33.56 -5.62 0.75
N SER A 174 -33.12 -4.53 0.15
CA SER A 174 -33.78 -3.87 -0.97
C SER A 174 -32.90 -3.89 -2.21
N LEU A 175 -33.52 -4.17 -3.36
CA LEU A 175 -32.89 -4.13 -4.69
C LEU A 175 -33.59 -3.04 -5.51
N ASN A 176 -32.83 -2.09 -6.06
CA ASN A 176 -33.36 -0.92 -6.79
C ASN A 176 -34.50 -0.20 -6.02
N GLY A 177 -34.28 0.00 -4.72
CA GLY A 177 -35.22 0.69 -3.82
C GLY A 177 -36.45 -0.12 -3.39
N GLN A 178 -36.61 -1.37 -3.82
CA GLN A 178 -37.71 -2.24 -3.39
C GLN A 178 -37.22 -3.31 -2.41
N GLU A 179 -37.83 -3.40 -1.22
CA GLU A 179 -37.56 -4.48 -0.27
C GLU A 179 -37.98 -5.83 -0.87
N VAL A 180 -37.05 -6.78 -0.93
CA VAL A 180 -37.25 -8.10 -1.54
C VAL A 180 -37.13 -9.26 -0.55
N TYR A 181 -36.45 -9.05 0.58
CA TYR A 181 -36.17 -10.13 1.53
C TYR A 181 -35.84 -9.60 2.93
N THR A 182 -36.28 -10.31 3.96
CA THR A 182 -35.97 -10.04 5.36
C THR A 182 -35.56 -11.33 6.07
N SER A 183 -34.51 -11.30 6.87
CA SER A 183 -34.09 -12.45 7.68
C SER A 183 -33.40 -12.02 8.97
N SER A 184 -33.50 -12.83 10.01
CA SER A 184 -32.75 -12.63 11.26
C SER A 184 -31.57 -13.60 11.35
N GLY A 185 -30.51 -13.20 12.06
CA GLY A 185 -29.29 -13.97 12.25
C GLY A 185 -28.06 -13.07 12.24
N THR A 186 -26.89 -13.65 11.99
CA THR A 186 -25.63 -12.90 11.78
C THR A 186 -25.35 -12.60 10.31
N THR A 187 -26.04 -13.30 9.41
CA THR A 187 -25.88 -13.16 7.95
C THR A 187 -27.22 -13.39 7.26
N LEU A 188 -27.55 -12.52 6.32
CA LEU A 188 -28.60 -12.73 5.33
C LEU A 188 -28.01 -13.39 4.09
N SER A 189 -28.75 -14.33 3.48
CA SER A 189 -28.43 -14.93 2.18
C SER A 189 -29.66 -14.96 1.29
N TYR A 190 -29.56 -14.40 0.08
CA TYR A 190 -30.65 -14.28 -0.87
C TYR A 190 -30.18 -14.65 -2.28
N ASP A 191 -30.75 -15.73 -2.84
CA ASP A 191 -30.49 -16.13 -4.21
C ASP A 191 -31.21 -15.21 -5.20
N TYR A 192 -30.44 -14.61 -6.11
CA TYR A 192 -30.91 -13.68 -7.11
C TYR A 192 -30.39 -14.06 -8.50
N THR A 193 -31.27 -13.99 -9.50
CA THR A 193 -30.92 -14.20 -10.91
C THR A 193 -31.21 -12.92 -11.69
N PRO A 194 -30.18 -12.11 -12.00
CA PRO A 194 -30.38 -10.86 -12.74
C PRO A 194 -30.91 -11.11 -14.15
N THR A 195 -31.75 -10.21 -14.66
CA THR A 195 -32.35 -10.32 -16.02
C THR A 195 -31.87 -9.25 -16.99
N GLN A 196 -31.08 -8.28 -16.51
CA GLN A 196 -30.52 -7.18 -17.29
C GLN A 196 -29.10 -6.89 -16.82
N VAL A 197 -28.24 -6.43 -17.72
CA VAL A 197 -26.89 -5.94 -17.40
C VAL A 197 -26.97 -4.51 -16.88
N GLY A 198 -25.97 -4.10 -16.09
CA GLY A 198 -25.89 -2.78 -15.48
C GLY A 198 -25.73 -2.85 -13.96
N ASP A 199 -25.71 -1.70 -13.31
CA ASP A 199 -25.57 -1.62 -11.86
C ASP A 199 -26.89 -2.00 -11.18
N LEU A 200 -26.81 -2.91 -10.22
CA LEU A 200 -27.90 -3.27 -9.31
C LEU A 200 -27.69 -2.50 -8.00
N GLU A 201 -28.58 -1.56 -7.69
CA GLU A 201 -28.55 -0.86 -6.41
C GLU A 201 -28.99 -1.81 -5.29
N VAL A 202 -28.16 -1.93 -4.25
CA VAL A 202 -28.39 -2.80 -3.10
C VAL A 202 -28.37 -1.97 -1.83
N THR A 203 -29.47 -1.99 -1.10
CA THR A 203 -29.58 -1.39 0.23
C THR A 203 -29.87 -2.46 1.26
N VAL A 204 -29.05 -2.55 2.30
CA VAL A 204 -29.27 -3.44 3.43
C VAL A 204 -29.44 -2.62 4.69
N THR A 205 -30.62 -2.72 5.31
CA THR A 205 -30.86 -2.21 6.66
C THR A 205 -30.65 -3.34 7.66
N PHE A 206 -29.79 -3.13 8.64
CA PHE A 206 -29.52 -4.04 9.73
C PHE A 206 -29.96 -3.41 11.06
N THR A 207 -30.81 -4.13 11.79
CA THR A 207 -31.27 -3.78 13.14
C THR A 207 -30.78 -4.84 14.12
N PRO A 208 -29.79 -4.54 14.99
CA PRO A 208 -29.29 -5.48 15.98
C PRO A 208 -30.39 -5.95 16.94
N GLU A 209 -30.29 -7.20 17.39
CA GLU A 209 -31.14 -7.73 18.47
C GLU A 209 -30.76 -7.11 19.82
N GLU A 210 -29.46 -6.93 20.06
CA GLU A 210 -28.94 -6.32 21.27
C GLU A 210 -28.89 -4.78 21.18
N SER A 211 -29.56 -4.11 22.13
CA SER A 211 -29.58 -2.64 22.22
C SER A 211 -28.21 -1.95 22.42
N GLY A 212 -27.18 -2.75 22.74
CA GLY A 212 -25.80 -2.30 22.86
C GLY A 212 -25.11 -2.02 21.54
N TYR A 213 -25.71 -2.35 20.39
CA TYR A 213 -25.18 -2.10 19.06
C TYR A 213 -25.97 -1.02 18.31
N LEU A 214 -25.32 -0.32 17.38
CA LEU A 214 -25.99 0.60 16.48
C LEU A 214 -26.70 -0.12 15.33
N SER A 215 -27.82 0.44 14.86
CA SER A 215 -28.40 0.02 13.58
C SER A 215 -27.57 0.57 12.42
N ARG A 216 -27.57 -0.13 11.29
CA ARG A 216 -26.77 0.26 10.12
C ARG A 216 -27.60 0.18 8.85
N VAL A 217 -27.36 1.14 7.96
CA VAL A 217 -27.76 1.04 6.56
C VAL A 217 -26.46 0.95 5.74
N ASN A 218 -26.38 -0.03 4.86
CA ASN A 218 -25.33 -0.14 3.85
C ASN A 218 -25.98 0.02 2.46
N GLU A 219 -25.45 0.94 1.68
CA GLU A 219 -25.82 1.16 0.29
C GLU A 219 -24.61 0.86 -0.58
N THR A 220 -24.79 -0.04 -1.55
CA THR A 220 -23.75 -0.45 -2.48
C THR A 220 -24.35 -0.75 -3.84
N VAL A 221 -23.49 -0.99 -4.83
CA VAL A 221 -23.88 -1.44 -6.16
C VAL A 221 -23.22 -2.77 -6.46
N ILE A 222 -23.98 -3.70 -7.02
CA ILE A 222 -23.46 -4.94 -7.59
C ILE A 222 -23.46 -4.80 -9.10
N SER A 223 -22.30 -4.96 -9.74
CA SER A 223 -22.19 -4.90 -11.20
C SER A 223 -22.80 -6.16 -11.83
N VAL A 224 -23.83 -6.01 -12.66
CA VAL A 224 -24.38 -7.12 -13.44
C VAL A 224 -23.81 -7.11 -14.85
N VAL A 225 -23.11 -8.19 -15.20
CA VAL A 225 -22.36 -8.31 -16.46
C VAL A 225 -22.76 -9.55 -17.25
N GLU A 226 -22.33 -9.60 -18.52
CA GLU A 226 -22.42 -10.84 -19.31
C GLU A 226 -21.43 -11.88 -18.80
N TYR A 227 -21.83 -13.15 -18.78
CA TYR A 227 -20.91 -14.23 -18.42
C TYR A 227 -19.80 -14.36 -19.47
N GLY A 228 -18.55 -14.28 -19.03
CA GLY A 228 -17.40 -14.27 -19.92
C GLY A 228 -16.11 -14.65 -19.22
N ALA A 229 -15.06 -14.90 -20.01
CA ALA A 229 -13.72 -15.15 -19.48
C ALA A 229 -12.96 -13.83 -19.34
N VAL A 230 -12.10 -13.76 -18.33
CA VAL A 230 -11.11 -12.71 -18.12
C VAL A 230 -9.74 -13.38 -18.18
N ILE A 231 -8.83 -12.81 -18.97
CA ILE A 231 -7.44 -13.29 -19.06
C ILE A 231 -6.47 -12.19 -18.63
N SER A 232 -5.50 -12.56 -17.80
CA SER A 232 -4.32 -11.75 -17.51
C SER A 232 -3.06 -12.51 -17.93
N VAL A 233 -1.98 -11.79 -18.12
CA VAL A 233 -0.66 -12.32 -18.47
C VAL A 233 0.37 -11.47 -17.75
N ASP A 234 1.37 -12.11 -17.15
CA ASP A 234 2.36 -11.41 -16.33
C ASP A 234 3.42 -10.75 -17.21
N ASP A 235 4.00 -9.66 -16.71
CA ASP A 235 5.24 -9.12 -17.27
C ASP A 235 6.40 -10.10 -17.01
N VAL A 236 7.36 -10.15 -17.93
CA VAL A 236 8.53 -11.03 -17.84
C VAL A 236 9.79 -10.20 -18.05
N THR A 237 10.79 -10.41 -17.20
CA THR A 237 12.15 -9.88 -17.41
C THR A 237 13.09 -11.04 -17.61
N ALA A 238 13.99 -10.94 -18.59
CA ALA A 238 14.88 -12.03 -19.00
C ALA A 238 16.17 -11.51 -19.62
N ASP A 239 17.20 -12.34 -19.67
CA ASP A 239 18.35 -12.14 -20.53
C ASP A 239 18.10 -12.71 -21.93
N ALA A 240 18.84 -12.22 -22.93
CA ALA A 240 18.81 -12.81 -24.26
C ALA A 240 19.39 -14.23 -24.22
N GLY A 241 18.80 -15.17 -24.97
CA GLY A 241 19.14 -16.60 -24.92
C GLY A 241 18.51 -17.37 -23.75
N GLU A 242 17.97 -16.68 -22.73
CA GLU A 242 17.32 -17.32 -21.59
C GLU A 242 15.99 -17.97 -22.00
N THR A 243 15.65 -19.11 -21.38
CA THR A 243 14.32 -19.71 -21.51
C THR A 243 13.48 -19.36 -20.29
N VAL A 244 12.40 -18.61 -20.53
CA VAL A 244 11.45 -18.15 -19.51
C VAL A 244 10.11 -18.85 -19.64
N THR A 245 9.33 -18.86 -18.57
CA THR A 245 7.94 -19.34 -18.60
C THR A 245 7.00 -18.15 -18.77
N LEU A 246 6.22 -18.15 -19.85
CA LEU A 246 5.11 -17.21 -20.03
C LEU A 246 3.87 -17.79 -19.35
N THR A 247 3.24 -17.01 -18.47
CA THR A 247 2.09 -17.44 -17.67
C THR A 247 0.88 -16.56 -17.96
N ALA A 248 -0.26 -17.19 -18.21
CA ALA A 248 -1.54 -16.50 -18.30
C ALA A 248 -2.51 -17.08 -17.25
N SER A 249 -3.22 -16.19 -16.56
CA SER A 249 -4.35 -16.57 -15.70
C SER A 249 -5.66 -16.37 -16.46
N VAL A 250 -6.53 -17.37 -16.45
CA VAL A 250 -7.86 -17.34 -17.06
C VAL A 250 -8.90 -17.64 -16.00
N LYS A 251 -9.71 -16.63 -15.68
CA LYS A 251 -10.85 -16.74 -14.77
C LYS A 251 -12.13 -16.44 -15.54
N ASP A 252 -13.29 -16.80 -15.00
CA ASP A 252 -14.52 -16.17 -15.45
C ASP A 252 -14.67 -14.78 -14.81
N VAL A 253 -15.69 -14.05 -15.25
CA VAL A 253 -15.94 -12.68 -14.79
C VAL A 253 -16.30 -12.57 -13.31
N VAL A 254 -16.69 -13.68 -12.66
CA VAL A 254 -16.93 -13.75 -11.21
C VAL A 254 -15.69 -14.24 -10.44
N GLY A 255 -14.54 -14.33 -11.11
CA GLY A 255 -13.25 -14.63 -10.49
C GLY A 255 -12.96 -16.12 -10.30
N VAL A 256 -13.83 -17.02 -10.76
CA VAL A 256 -13.64 -18.47 -10.65
C VAL A 256 -12.65 -18.94 -11.70
N ALA A 257 -11.70 -19.79 -11.30
CA ALA A 257 -10.68 -20.33 -12.18
C ALA A 257 -11.30 -21.18 -13.31
N VAL A 258 -10.95 -20.87 -14.56
CA VAL A 258 -11.41 -21.66 -15.71
C VAL A 258 -10.60 -22.95 -15.80
N THR A 259 -11.28 -24.10 -15.93
CA THR A 259 -10.63 -25.43 -15.91
C THR A 259 -10.45 -26.06 -17.29
N LYS A 260 -10.92 -25.38 -18.36
CA LYS A 260 -10.91 -25.89 -19.74
C LYS A 260 -10.56 -24.83 -20.76
N GLY A 261 -10.04 -25.27 -21.89
CA GLY A 261 -9.66 -24.44 -23.02
C GLY A 261 -8.15 -24.37 -23.21
N LYS A 262 -7.72 -23.51 -24.13
CA LYS A 262 -6.32 -23.37 -24.51
C LYS A 262 -5.96 -21.89 -24.62
N VAL A 263 -4.72 -21.57 -24.29
CA VAL A 263 -4.11 -20.27 -24.52
C VAL A 263 -3.01 -20.42 -25.56
N THR A 264 -2.96 -19.47 -26.50
CA THR A 264 -1.80 -19.28 -27.39
C THR A 264 -1.09 -18.01 -27.01
N PHE A 265 0.24 -18.07 -26.91
CA PHE A 265 1.08 -16.91 -26.64
C PHE A 265 1.68 -16.37 -27.93
N LYS A 266 1.84 -15.05 -28.00
CA LYS A 266 2.60 -14.36 -29.02
C LYS A 266 3.63 -13.45 -28.36
N VAL A 267 4.83 -13.39 -28.92
CA VAL A 267 5.86 -12.41 -28.53
C VAL A 267 6.16 -11.56 -29.76
N ASN A 268 6.08 -10.24 -29.62
CA ASN A 268 6.26 -9.30 -30.73
C ASN A 268 5.37 -9.63 -31.95
N GLY A 269 4.10 -9.98 -31.68
CA GLY A 269 3.13 -10.36 -32.71
C GLY A 269 3.31 -11.76 -33.33
N LYS A 270 4.41 -12.47 -33.05
CA LYS A 270 4.68 -13.83 -33.55
C LYS A 270 4.21 -14.88 -32.56
N THR A 271 3.40 -15.84 -33.02
CA THR A 271 2.93 -16.96 -32.19
C THR A 271 4.10 -17.85 -31.78
N VAL A 272 4.15 -18.21 -30.49
CA VAL A 272 5.13 -19.15 -29.94
C VAL A 272 4.91 -20.54 -30.54
N LYS A 273 6.00 -21.18 -30.96
CA LYS A 273 6.02 -22.45 -31.67
C LYS A 273 7.05 -23.38 -31.05
N ASP A 274 6.84 -24.69 -31.20
CA ASP A 274 7.83 -25.70 -30.84
C ASP A 274 9.03 -25.72 -31.82
N ALA A 275 10.02 -26.56 -31.51
CA ALA A 275 11.23 -26.72 -32.32
C ALA A 275 10.95 -27.19 -33.78
N TYR A 276 9.76 -27.71 -34.06
CA TYR A 276 9.33 -28.16 -35.39
C TYR A 276 8.46 -27.11 -36.11
N GLY A 277 8.29 -25.92 -35.52
CA GLY A 277 7.54 -24.81 -36.10
C GLY A 277 6.01 -24.91 -35.95
N LYS A 278 5.52 -25.83 -35.11
CA LYS A 278 4.09 -26.00 -34.80
C LYS A 278 3.68 -25.10 -33.63
N VAL A 279 2.49 -24.51 -33.71
CA VAL A 279 1.95 -23.65 -32.65
C VAL A 279 1.76 -24.44 -31.36
N ILE A 280 2.27 -23.89 -30.25
CA ILE A 280 2.05 -24.44 -28.93
C ILE A 280 0.72 -23.90 -28.39
N TYR A 281 -0.13 -24.83 -27.94
CA TYR A 281 -1.39 -24.49 -27.26
C TYR A 281 -1.26 -24.89 -25.80
N ALA A 282 -1.07 -23.91 -24.92
CA ALA A 282 -1.01 -24.13 -23.49
C ALA A 282 -2.41 -24.49 -22.99
N LYS A 283 -2.55 -25.65 -22.33
CA LYS A 283 -3.84 -26.08 -21.76
C LYS A 283 -4.12 -25.26 -20.50
N VAL A 284 -5.34 -24.74 -20.37
CA VAL A 284 -5.77 -24.13 -19.11
C VAL A 284 -6.08 -25.23 -18.10
N THR A 285 -5.40 -25.20 -16.96
CA THR A 285 -5.63 -26.09 -15.81
C THR A 285 -5.68 -25.22 -14.57
N ASP A 286 -6.75 -25.32 -13.78
CA ASP A 286 -6.97 -24.50 -12.58
C ASP A 286 -6.75 -23.00 -12.79
N GLY A 287 -7.26 -22.49 -13.91
CA GLY A 287 -7.17 -21.08 -14.28
C GLY A 287 -5.78 -20.62 -14.72
N VAL A 288 -4.84 -21.53 -14.97
CA VAL A 288 -3.48 -21.19 -15.39
C VAL A 288 -3.11 -21.90 -16.69
N ALA A 289 -2.45 -21.19 -17.58
CA ALA A 289 -1.83 -21.75 -18.78
C ALA A 289 -0.41 -21.21 -18.92
N THR A 290 0.55 -22.11 -19.16
CA THR A 290 1.98 -21.77 -19.26
C THR A 290 2.61 -22.30 -20.55
N VAL A 291 3.65 -21.62 -21.02
CA VAL A 291 4.53 -22.11 -22.09
C VAL A 291 5.95 -21.63 -21.86
N GLU A 292 6.94 -22.47 -22.15
CA GLU A 292 8.34 -22.08 -22.19
C GLU A 292 8.63 -21.28 -23.48
N TYR A 293 9.42 -20.21 -23.34
CA TYR A 293 9.83 -19.34 -24.43
C TYR A 293 11.32 -18.99 -24.29
N THR A 294 12.12 -19.39 -25.28
CA THR A 294 13.51 -18.97 -25.39
C THR A 294 13.60 -17.59 -26.04
N VAL A 295 14.15 -16.63 -25.32
CA VAL A 295 14.34 -15.25 -25.77
C VAL A 295 15.42 -15.21 -26.85
N PRO A 296 15.15 -14.70 -28.06
CA PRO A 296 16.16 -14.58 -29.11
C PRO A 296 17.36 -13.70 -28.72
N GLU A 297 18.56 -14.04 -29.17
CA GLU A 297 19.79 -13.27 -28.90
C GLU A 297 19.69 -11.81 -29.38
N ASP A 298 19.00 -11.57 -30.49
CA ASP A 298 18.83 -10.23 -31.10
C ASP A 298 17.82 -9.33 -30.36
N TYR A 299 17.20 -9.85 -29.30
CA TYR A 299 16.26 -9.12 -28.45
C TYR A 299 16.96 -8.33 -27.33
N THR A 300 18.26 -8.55 -27.11
CA THR A 300 19.08 -7.85 -26.10
C THR A 300 18.76 -6.36 -25.99
N GLY A 301 18.49 -5.89 -24.77
CA GLY A 301 18.27 -4.48 -24.44
C GLY A 301 16.97 -3.87 -24.99
N LYS A 302 15.94 -4.68 -25.31
CA LYS A 302 14.68 -4.22 -25.90
C LYS A 302 13.47 -4.77 -25.14
N ASN A 303 12.34 -4.07 -25.30
CA ASN A 303 11.06 -4.50 -24.77
C ASN A 303 10.14 -4.98 -25.90
N PHE A 304 9.39 -6.05 -25.63
CA PHE A 304 8.46 -6.66 -26.57
C PHE A 304 7.11 -6.91 -25.93
N THR A 305 6.04 -6.85 -26.72
CA THR A 305 4.71 -7.21 -26.23
C THR A 305 4.54 -8.72 -26.20
N ILE A 306 4.11 -9.25 -25.06
CA ILE A 306 3.54 -10.59 -24.92
C ILE A 306 2.02 -10.46 -25.12
N THR A 307 1.41 -11.33 -25.90
CA THR A 307 -0.04 -11.44 -26.03
C THR A 307 -0.47 -12.86 -25.68
N ALA A 308 -1.32 -13.00 -24.68
CA ALA A 308 -1.98 -14.26 -24.36
C ALA A 308 -3.40 -14.24 -24.95
N VAL A 309 -3.77 -15.29 -25.67
CA VAL A 309 -5.09 -15.41 -26.33
C VAL A 309 -5.74 -16.70 -25.87
N TYR A 310 -6.79 -16.60 -25.05
CA TYR A 310 -7.65 -17.72 -24.68
C TYR A 310 -8.61 -18.04 -25.83
N SER A 311 -8.65 -19.31 -26.26
CA SER A 311 -9.43 -19.74 -27.43
C SER A 311 -10.94 -19.80 -27.23
N GLY A 312 -11.41 -19.67 -25.98
CA GLY A 312 -12.78 -20.03 -25.60
C GLY A 312 -12.91 -21.52 -25.26
N SER A 313 -13.85 -21.84 -24.35
CA SER A 313 -14.27 -23.20 -23.99
C SER A 313 -15.56 -23.16 -23.15
N SER A 314 -16.40 -24.20 -23.24
CA SER A 314 -17.54 -24.39 -22.32
C SER A 314 -18.46 -23.18 -22.12
N GLY A 315 -18.77 -22.43 -23.18
CA GLY A 315 -19.64 -21.25 -23.13
C GLY A 315 -18.91 -19.93 -22.88
N LEU A 316 -17.62 -19.96 -22.59
CA LEU A 316 -16.77 -18.77 -22.48
C LEU A 316 -16.21 -18.39 -23.86
N ALA A 317 -16.40 -17.12 -24.23
CA ALA A 317 -15.89 -16.57 -25.47
C ALA A 317 -14.36 -16.41 -25.47
N LYS A 318 -13.81 -16.19 -26.67
CA LYS A 318 -12.40 -15.86 -26.86
C LYS A 318 -12.09 -14.50 -26.23
N VAL A 319 -11.03 -14.43 -25.43
CA VAL A 319 -10.49 -13.19 -24.88
C VAL A 319 -8.98 -13.15 -25.01
N GLN A 320 -8.40 -11.95 -24.99
CA GLN A 320 -6.96 -11.77 -25.06
C GLN A 320 -6.53 -10.61 -24.17
N ASN A 321 -5.29 -10.68 -23.69
CA ASN A 321 -4.66 -9.59 -22.97
C ASN A 321 -3.15 -9.57 -23.28
N THR A 322 -2.49 -8.48 -22.92
CA THR A 322 -1.09 -8.22 -23.24
C THR A 322 -0.29 -7.83 -22.01
N SER A 323 0.99 -8.18 -22.02
CA SER A 323 2.01 -7.74 -21.05
C SER A 323 3.33 -7.45 -21.77
N THR A 324 4.39 -7.20 -21.03
CA THR A 324 5.70 -6.81 -21.53
C THR A 324 6.74 -7.89 -21.24
N LEU A 325 7.54 -8.23 -22.24
CA LEU A 325 8.83 -8.89 -22.09
C LEU A 325 9.91 -7.82 -22.11
N THR A 326 10.62 -7.63 -21.00
CA THR A 326 11.80 -6.77 -20.89
C THR A 326 13.04 -7.64 -21.02
N VAL A 327 13.86 -7.39 -22.04
CA VAL A 327 15.11 -8.13 -22.22
C VAL A 327 16.27 -7.25 -21.78
N ASN A 328 17.01 -7.72 -20.77
CA ASN A 328 18.11 -6.99 -20.19
C ASN A 328 19.20 -6.69 -21.24
N SER A 329 19.91 -5.60 -21.02
CA SER A 329 21.18 -5.36 -21.69
C SER A 329 22.30 -5.83 -20.75
N PRO A 330 23.36 -6.47 -21.26
CA PRO A 330 24.55 -6.76 -20.47
C PRO A 330 25.06 -5.49 -19.80
N GLU A 331 25.47 -5.61 -18.53
CA GLU A 331 26.16 -4.51 -17.84
C GLU A 331 27.47 -4.18 -18.55
N ALA A 332 27.75 -2.88 -18.69
CA ALA A 332 29.01 -2.41 -19.24
C ALA A 332 30.15 -2.63 -18.23
N SER A 333 31.30 -3.09 -18.69
CA SER A 333 32.48 -3.35 -17.86
C SER A 333 33.76 -2.83 -18.50
N ILE A 334 34.79 -2.66 -17.68
CA ILE A 334 36.15 -2.33 -18.11
C ILE A 334 37.14 -3.12 -17.26
N GLU A 335 38.11 -3.76 -17.90
CA GLU A 335 39.17 -4.53 -17.23
C GLU A 335 40.49 -4.39 -17.99
N PHE A 336 41.63 -4.42 -17.28
CA PHE A 336 42.93 -4.49 -17.94
C PHE A 336 43.14 -5.89 -18.52
N GLU A 337 43.61 -5.95 -19.77
CA GLU A 337 43.89 -7.23 -20.44
C GLU A 337 45.28 -7.80 -20.06
N ASN A 338 46.19 -6.92 -19.65
CA ASN A 338 47.57 -7.26 -19.35
C ASN A 338 47.82 -7.34 -17.84
N ASP A 339 48.81 -8.13 -17.43
CA ASP A 339 49.38 -8.09 -16.08
C ASP A 339 49.87 -6.67 -15.71
N PRO A 340 50.05 -6.37 -14.40
CA PRO A 340 50.69 -5.13 -13.95
C PRO A 340 51.95 -4.80 -14.77
N VAL A 341 52.02 -3.59 -15.29
CA VAL A 341 53.08 -3.19 -16.23
C VAL A 341 54.34 -2.86 -15.43
N THR A 342 55.48 -3.44 -15.81
CA THR A 342 56.80 -3.05 -15.30
C THR A 342 57.63 -2.43 -16.42
N ALA A 343 58.20 -1.24 -16.18
CA ALA A 343 58.92 -0.50 -17.20
C ALA A 343 60.04 0.38 -16.66
N SER A 344 61.04 0.66 -17.50
CA SER A 344 62.07 1.66 -17.23
C SER A 344 61.67 3.03 -17.78
N VAL A 345 62.25 4.11 -17.24
CA VAL A 345 62.12 5.44 -17.84
C VAL A 345 62.60 5.44 -19.30
N GLY A 346 61.91 6.21 -20.16
CA GLY A 346 62.15 6.26 -21.60
C GLY A 346 61.57 5.08 -22.40
N GLN A 347 61.14 4.00 -21.73
CA GLN A 347 60.53 2.85 -22.40
C GLN A 347 59.12 3.18 -22.89
N THR A 348 58.76 2.70 -24.08
CA THR A 348 57.36 2.69 -24.54
C THR A 348 56.65 1.45 -24.01
N VAL A 349 55.49 1.65 -23.38
CA VAL A 349 54.61 0.58 -22.88
C VAL A 349 53.23 0.70 -23.50
N THR A 350 52.58 -0.44 -23.70
CA THR A 350 51.21 -0.49 -24.19
C THR A 350 50.25 -0.71 -23.02
N PHE A 351 49.28 0.19 -22.86
CA PHE A 351 48.17 0.00 -21.93
C PHE A 351 46.96 -0.47 -22.71
N THR A 352 46.41 -1.63 -22.35
CA THR A 352 45.27 -2.24 -23.02
C THR A 352 44.20 -2.61 -22.01
N VAL A 353 42.96 -2.23 -22.31
CA VAL A 353 41.77 -2.64 -21.56
C VAL A 353 40.74 -3.25 -22.50
N LYS A 354 40.02 -4.24 -21.98
CA LYS A 354 38.78 -4.74 -22.55
C LYS A 354 37.61 -3.98 -21.97
N VAL A 355 36.64 -3.63 -22.82
CA VAL A 355 35.48 -2.84 -22.49
C VAL A 355 34.24 -3.49 -23.10
N THR A 356 33.17 -3.62 -22.31
CA THR A 356 31.83 -4.00 -22.80
C THR A 356 30.85 -2.82 -22.68
N GLY A 357 29.74 -2.86 -23.40
CA GLY A 357 28.74 -1.79 -23.44
C GLY A 357 29.01 -0.69 -24.48
N ASP A 358 28.18 0.35 -24.48
CA ASP A 358 28.25 1.45 -25.45
C ASP A 358 29.31 2.50 -25.05
N VAL A 359 30.59 2.12 -25.16
CA VAL A 359 31.73 2.98 -24.85
C VAL A 359 32.58 3.20 -26.11
N SER A 360 32.80 4.47 -26.46
CA SER A 360 33.61 4.81 -27.66
C SER A 360 35.06 5.18 -27.35
N LYS A 361 35.37 5.61 -26.12
CA LYS A 361 36.70 6.10 -25.72
C LYS A 361 37.05 5.75 -24.27
N VAL A 362 38.33 5.53 -24.02
CA VAL A 362 38.92 5.38 -22.68
C VAL A 362 40.08 6.38 -22.51
N VAL A 363 40.28 6.87 -21.29
CA VAL A 363 41.48 7.63 -20.90
C VAL A 363 42.24 6.88 -19.82
N PHE A 364 43.56 6.88 -19.92
CA PHE A 364 44.45 6.32 -18.91
C PHE A 364 44.98 7.41 -17.99
N LYS A 365 45.21 7.06 -16.73
CA LYS A 365 45.73 7.96 -15.70
C LYS A 365 46.82 7.27 -14.89
N ILE A 366 47.84 8.03 -14.51
CA ILE A 366 48.89 7.57 -13.60
C ILE A 366 48.81 8.41 -12.33
N ASN A 367 48.59 7.76 -11.17
CA ASN A 367 48.28 8.40 -9.88
C ASN A 367 47.22 9.51 -10.01
N GLY A 368 46.12 9.20 -10.70
CA GLY A 368 45.00 10.13 -10.93
C GLY A 368 45.23 11.22 -11.97
N LYS A 369 46.44 11.38 -12.51
CA LYS A 369 46.74 12.35 -13.58
C LYS A 369 46.58 11.73 -14.96
N THR A 370 45.78 12.36 -15.81
CA THR A 370 45.53 11.89 -17.19
C THR A 370 46.80 11.89 -18.01
N VAL A 371 47.03 10.77 -18.70
CA VAL A 371 48.13 10.58 -19.63
C VAL A 371 47.99 11.53 -20.83
N LYS A 372 49.11 12.14 -21.23
CA LYS A 372 49.20 13.16 -22.29
C LYS A 372 50.33 12.83 -23.26
N ASP A 373 50.19 13.28 -24.51
CA ASP A 373 51.25 13.23 -25.50
C ASP A 373 52.37 14.25 -25.21
N ALA A 374 53.44 14.23 -26.01
CA ALA A 374 54.58 15.13 -25.89
C ALA A 374 54.22 16.62 -26.01
N ASN A 375 53.06 16.95 -26.58
CA ASN A 375 52.56 18.33 -26.72
C ASN A 375 51.61 18.72 -25.57
N GLY A 376 51.42 17.85 -24.58
CA GLY A 376 50.55 18.09 -23.42
C GLY A 376 49.06 17.88 -23.69
N LYS A 377 48.68 17.26 -24.81
CA LYS A 377 47.30 16.93 -25.15
C LYS A 377 46.91 15.55 -24.61
N VAL A 378 45.68 15.41 -24.11
CA VAL A 378 45.16 14.13 -23.60
C VAL A 378 45.15 13.07 -24.70
N ILE A 379 45.65 11.88 -24.37
CA ILE A 379 45.57 10.71 -25.25
C ILE A 379 44.24 10.00 -24.99
N TYR A 380 43.42 9.85 -26.03
CA TYR A 380 42.17 9.09 -26.00
C TYR A 380 42.36 7.76 -26.70
N ALA A 381 42.19 6.66 -25.96
CA ALA A 381 42.14 5.33 -26.55
C ALA A 381 40.76 5.13 -27.19
N LYS A 382 40.71 4.93 -28.51
CA LYS A 382 39.45 4.59 -29.18
C LYS A 382 39.14 3.12 -28.90
N VAL A 383 37.89 2.83 -28.54
CA VAL A 383 37.43 1.44 -28.42
C VAL A 383 37.13 0.92 -29.82
N VAL A 384 37.76 -0.20 -30.19
CA VAL A 384 37.52 -0.94 -31.43
C VAL A 384 37.39 -2.41 -31.05
N ASP A 385 36.28 -3.04 -31.45
CA ASP A 385 35.96 -4.44 -31.14
C ASP A 385 36.10 -4.80 -29.65
N GLY A 386 35.66 -3.88 -28.77
CA GLY A 386 35.72 -4.07 -27.31
C GLY A 386 37.10 -3.86 -26.68
N ILE A 387 38.11 -3.41 -27.44
CA ILE A 387 39.46 -3.17 -26.94
C ILE A 387 39.81 -1.69 -27.09
N ALA A 388 40.37 -1.10 -26.03
CA ALA A 388 41.00 0.22 -26.06
C ALA A 388 42.47 0.11 -25.66
N SER A 389 43.36 0.58 -26.54
CA SER A 389 44.80 0.49 -26.34
C SER A 389 45.51 1.79 -26.70
N ILE A 390 46.57 2.13 -25.96
CA ILE A 390 47.51 3.20 -26.30
C ILE A 390 48.95 2.76 -26.02
N ASP A 391 49.87 3.29 -26.83
CA ASP A 391 51.29 3.27 -26.51
C ASP A 391 51.66 4.57 -25.76
N TYR A 392 52.44 4.41 -24.70
CA TYR A 392 52.86 5.51 -23.83
C TYR A 392 54.34 5.40 -23.48
N VAL A 393 55.09 6.49 -23.70
CA VAL A 393 56.50 6.59 -23.29
C VAL A 393 56.57 7.01 -21.83
N ILE A 394 57.21 6.21 -20.98
CA ILE A 394 57.44 6.56 -19.57
C ILE A 394 58.37 7.79 -19.49
N PRO A 395 57.93 8.92 -18.91
CA PRO A 395 58.75 10.12 -18.80
C PRO A 395 60.06 9.91 -18.03
N GLU A 396 61.13 10.58 -18.48
CA GLU A 396 62.48 10.52 -17.90
C GLU A 396 62.56 11.00 -16.44
N ASP A 397 61.58 11.80 -15.99
CA ASP A 397 61.53 12.36 -14.64
C ASP A 397 60.75 11.49 -13.63
N MET A 398 60.17 10.36 -14.07
CA MET A 398 59.49 9.43 -13.17
C MET A 398 60.50 8.72 -12.25
N LYS A 399 60.16 8.62 -10.97
CA LYS A 399 60.98 7.93 -9.97
C LYS A 399 60.68 6.44 -9.98
N ALA A 400 61.70 5.61 -9.73
CA ALA A 400 61.52 4.18 -9.53
C ALA A 400 60.69 3.88 -8.27
N LYS A 401 59.47 3.39 -8.47
CA LYS A 401 58.48 2.98 -7.46
C LYS A 401 57.20 2.51 -8.18
N ASP A 402 56.21 2.09 -7.41
CA ASP A 402 54.87 1.78 -7.90
C ASP A 402 54.00 3.04 -8.07
N TYR A 403 53.19 3.02 -9.11
CA TYR A 403 52.17 4.01 -9.45
C TYR A 403 50.85 3.28 -9.71
N THR A 404 49.73 3.93 -9.37
CA THR A 404 48.39 3.46 -9.75
C THR A 404 48.12 3.84 -11.20
N LEU A 405 47.89 2.85 -12.05
CA LEU A 405 47.39 3.02 -13.42
C LEU A 405 45.88 2.82 -13.41
N THR A 406 45.12 3.85 -13.75
CA THR A 406 43.66 3.81 -13.83
C THR A 406 43.22 3.98 -15.27
N ALA A 407 42.35 3.12 -15.77
CA ALA A 407 41.62 3.31 -17.02
C ALA A 407 40.20 3.78 -16.71
N VAL A 408 39.70 4.77 -17.46
CA VAL A 408 38.38 5.37 -17.24
C VAL A 408 37.64 5.50 -18.57
N THR A 409 36.42 4.95 -18.64
CA THR A 409 35.56 5.12 -19.83
C THR A 409 35.06 6.56 -19.95
N MET A 410 34.87 7.00 -21.19
CA MET A 410 34.31 8.31 -21.53
C MET A 410 33.00 8.09 -22.28
N GLY A 411 31.86 8.42 -21.66
CA GLY A 411 30.52 8.15 -22.19
C GLY A 411 29.41 8.53 -21.21
N SER A 412 28.21 7.98 -21.43
CA SER A 412 27.05 8.09 -20.53
C SER A 412 27.30 7.42 -19.18
N GLU A 413 28.05 6.31 -19.19
CA GLU A 413 28.46 5.58 -17.99
C GLU A 413 29.98 5.70 -17.76
N ARG A 414 30.37 5.99 -16.52
CA ARG A 414 31.76 6.15 -16.11
C ARG A 414 32.21 4.93 -15.32
N LEU A 415 32.93 4.05 -16.01
CA LEU A 415 33.53 2.84 -15.45
C LEU A 415 35.03 3.06 -15.22
N THR A 416 35.59 2.36 -14.24
CA THR A 416 37.01 2.47 -13.88
C THR A 416 37.62 1.10 -13.62
N ALA A 417 38.81 0.86 -14.17
CA ALA A 417 39.68 -0.26 -13.82
C ALA A 417 41.01 0.28 -13.29
N GLU A 418 41.63 -0.45 -12.36
CA GLU A 418 42.93 -0.07 -11.78
C GLU A 418 43.90 -1.24 -11.76
N GLN A 419 45.17 -0.94 -12.00
CA GLN A 419 46.29 -1.86 -11.78
C GLN A 419 47.55 -1.11 -11.35
N THR A 420 48.60 -1.86 -11.00
CA THR A 420 49.91 -1.29 -10.69
C THR A 420 50.75 -1.08 -11.96
N LEU A 421 51.42 0.07 -12.03
CA LEU A 421 52.53 0.36 -12.93
C LEU A 421 53.80 0.50 -12.09
N THR A 422 54.75 -0.42 -12.25
CA THR A 422 56.02 -0.42 -11.53
C THR A 422 57.11 0.19 -12.40
N ILE A 423 57.71 1.30 -11.95
CA ILE A 423 58.87 1.89 -12.62
C ILE A 423 60.15 1.38 -11.96
N ILE A 424 61.04 0.79 -12.76
CA ILE A 424 62.36 0.31 -12.32
C ILE A 424 63.46 1.28 -12.77
N LYS A 425 64.60 1.27 -12.07
CA LYS A 425 65.80 1.96 -12.54
C LYS A 425 66.36 1.22 -13.76
N GLN A 426 66.82 1.98 -14.77
CA GLN A 426 67.66 1.43 -15.84
C GLN A 426 68.89 0.74 -15.28
#